data_AF-A0A424XW24-F1
#
_entry.id   AF-A0A424XW24-F1
#
_cell.length_a   1.000
_cell.length_b   1.000
_cell.length_c   1.000
_cell.angle_alpha   90.00
_cell.angle_beta   90.00
_cell.angle_gamma   90.00
#
_symmetry.space_group_name_H-M   'P 1'
#
loop_
_entity.id
_entity.type
_entity.pdbx_description
1 polymer ?
#
loop_
_entity_poly.entity_id
_entity_poly.type
_entity_poly.pdbx_seq_one_letter_code
_entity_poly.pdbx_strand_id
1 'polypeptide(L)'
;MPAKIILLISILFFLFGCDRFDQLQSKMRVFEIGATEYEIETNRKDVSALEKSLATNIYPIDTQMTRLLRDLSVRDSFPPPEWMAGMMNRYFWLNGISIIDADQNILFRYPSVSIKDLSFSPAFPQALDLRQGRVMLAIEESELGKEVLLISSVYENFEIAGFIVVHFDPRTFIAQSNRPEDIILITDQEIAWTGQFENITPLLQPIDWQDKLTRRISGKISLEHDQFFWFARAVGEDWLIYLIQDN
;
A
#
# COMPACT_ATOMS: atom_id res chain seq x y z
N MET A 1 -43.35 -6.92 -61.02
CA MET A 1 -43.53 -6.06 -59.83
C MET A 1 -42.50 -6.31 -58.69
N PRO A 2 -41.19 -6.55 -58.92
CA PRO A 2 -40.22 -6.57 -57.80
C PRO A 2 -39.35 -5.29 -57.71
N ALA A 3 -39.24 -4.50 -58.79
CA ALA A 3 -38.31 -3.37 -58.85
C ALA A 3 -38.74 -2.15 -58.02
N LYS A 4 -40.04 -1.99 -57.72
CA LYS A 4 -40.55 -0.85 -56.92
C LYS A 4 -40.38 -1.04 -55.41
N ILE A 5 -40.25 -2.28 -54.93
CA ILE A 5 -40.10 -2.59 -53.49
C ILE A 5 -38.64 -2.40 -53.04
N ILE A 6 -37.67 -2.74 -53.91
CA ILE A 6 -36.24 -2.59 -53.62
C ILE A 6 -35.85 -1.11 -53.53
N LEU A 7 -36.45 -0.24 -54.35
CA LEU A 7 -36.20 1.20 -54.31
C LEU A 7 -36.74 1.85 -53.01
N LEU A 8 -37.85 1.35 -52.46
CA LEU A 8 -38.45 1.90 -51.24
C LEU A 8 -37.64 1.54 -49.98
N ILE A 9 -37.02 0.35 -49.94
CA ILE A 9 -36.18 -0.11 -48.83
C ILE A 9 -34.83 0.63 -48.81
N SER A 10 -34.28 0.93 -49.99
CA SER A 10 -33.06 1.75 -50.09
C SER A 10 -33.26 3.19 -49.62
N ILE A 11 -34.45 3.77 -49.79
CA ILE A 11 -34.75 5.14 -49.34
C ILE A 11 -34.98 5.20 -47.82
N LEU A 12 -35.48 4.11 -47.20
CA LEU A 12 -35.62 4.05 -45.73
C LEU A 12 -34.26 3.97 -45.01
N PHE A 13 -33.23 3.38 -45.63
CA PHE A 13 -31.88 3.30 -45.03
C PHE A 13 -31.11 4.62 -45.07
N PHE A 14 -31.47 5.56 -45.96
CA PHE A 14 -30.84 6.89 -46.02
C PHE A 14 -31.48 7.93 -45.09
N LEU A 15 -32.63 7.63 -44.48
CA LEU A 15 -33.30 8.55 -43.54
C LEU A 15 -32.98 8.29 -42.06
N PHE A 16 -32.26 7.20 -41.74
CA PHE A 16 -31.67 6.99 -40.42
C PHE A 16 -30.17 7.33 -40.49
N GLY A 17 -29.90 8.64 -40.52
CA GLY A 17 -28.56 9.18 -40.51
C GLY A 17 -27.73 8.69 -39.33
N CYS A 18 -26.45 8.42 -39.59
CA CYS A 18 -25.42 8.01 -38.62
C CYS A 18 -25.24 8.98 -37.44
N ASP A 19 -25.81 10.19 -37.52
CA ASP A 19 -25.71 11.23 -36.49
C ASP A 19 -26.33 10.83 -35.12
N ARG A 20 -27.28 9.88 -35.11
CA ARG A 20 -27.89 9.41 -33.85
C ARG A 20 -27.12 8.31 -33.14
N PHE A 21 -26.19 7.63 -33.82
CA PHE A 21 -25.39 6.57 -33.20
C PHE A 21 -24.22 7.17 -32.40
N ASP A 22 -23.60 8.23 -32.91
CA ASP A 22 -22.54 8.97 -32.20
C ASP A 22 -23.07 9.70 -30.95
N GLN A 23 -24.33 10.18 -30.99
CA GLN A 23 -25.00 10.76 -29.81
C GLN A 23 -25.39 9.73 -28.73
N LEU A 24 -25.59 8.46 -29.10
CA LEU A 24 -25.84 7.38 -28.14
C LEU A 24 -24.54 6.83 -27.53
N GLN A 25 -23.44 6.79 -28.29
CA GLN A 25 -22.11 6.48 -27.75
C GLN A 25 -21.58 7.57 -26.79
N SER A 26 -21.83 8.84 -27.08
CA SER A 26 -21.41 9.95 -26.19
C SER A 26 -22.19 10.01 -24.88
N LYS A 27 -23.44 9.52 -24.83
CA LYS A 27 -24.25 9.39 -23.60
C LYS A 27 -24.07 8.07 -22.84
N MET A 28 -23.46 7.06 -23.47
CA MET A 28 -22.97 5.83 -22.81
C MET A 28 -21.46 5.87 -22.57
N ARG A 29 -20.90 7.05 -22.28
CA ARG A 29 -19.76 7.09 -21.37
C ARG A 29 -20.28 6.63 -20.02
N VAL A 30 -20.07 5.34 -19.79
CA VAL A 30 -19.88 4.72 -18.49
C VAL A 30 -19.33 5.79 -17.56
N PHE A 31 -20.02 5.97 -16.43
CA PHE A 31 -19.49 6.68 -15.29
C PHE A 31 -18.26 5.88 -14.83
N GLU A 32 -17.15 6.03 -15.57
CA GLU A 32 -15.83 5.75 -15.09
C GLU A 32 -15.70 6.70 -13.92
N ILE A 33 -15.94 6.17 -12.73
CA ILE A 33 -15.29 6.67 -11.52
C ILE A 33 -13.81 6.37 -11.79
N GLY A 34 -13.20 7.17 -12.66
CA GLY A 34 -11.78 7.16 -12.89
C GLY A 34 -11.17 7.39 -11.52
N ALA A 35 -10.29 6.50 -11.11
CA ALA A 35 -9.26 6.89 -10.18
C ALA A 35 -8.56 8.08 -10.85
N THR A 36 -8.94 9.30 -10.46
CA THR A 36 -8.16 10.48 -10.80
C THR A 36 -6.88 10.35 -10.00
N GLU A 37 -5.93 9.59 -10.53
CA GLU A 37 -4.54 9.74 -10.17
C GLU A 37 -4.20 11.17 -10.57
N TYR A 38 -4.22 12.07 -9.59
CA TYR A 38 -3.89 13.46 -9.80
C TYR A 38 -2.41 13.48 -10.19
N GLU A 39 -2.12 13.74 -11.46
CA GLU A 39 -0.77 14.03 -11.89
C GLU A 39 -0.37 15.34 -11.23
N ILE A 40 0.43 15.26 -10.16
CA ILE A 40 0.90 16.45 -9.44
C ILE A 40 1.85 17.18 -10.39
N GLU A 41 1.43 18.32 -10.93
CA GLU A 41 2.31 19.22 -11.68
C GLU A 41 3.39 19.76 -10.73
N THR A 42 4.53 19.08 -10.69
CA THR A 42 5.69 19.44 -9.85
C THR A 42 6.51 20.61 -10.41
N ASN A 43 6.16 21.13 -11.58
CA ASN A 43 6.89 22.20 -12.28
C ASN A 43 6.28 23.60 -12.11
N ARG A 44 5.42 23.78 -11.10
CA ARG A 44 4.96 25.13 -10.74
C ARG A 44 6.07 25.86 -9.98
N LYS A 45 6.29 27.14 -10.29
CA LYS A 45 7.41 27.95 -9.76
C LYS A 45 7.37 28.18 -8.24
N ASP A 46 6.26 27.81 -7.60
CA ASP A 46 5.90 28.03 -6.20
C ASP A 46 5.96 26.75 -5.34
N VAL A 47 6.41 25.61 -5.88
CA VAL A 47 6.55 24.36 -5.13
C VAL A 47 7.90 24.31 -4.42
N SER A 48 7.88 24.14 -3.10
CA SER A 48 9.10 23.97 -2.28
C SER A 48 9.81 22.64 -2.57
N ALA A 49 11.11 22.57 -2.26
CA ALA A 49 11.89 21.35 -2.39
C ALA A 49 11.28 20.19 -1.59
N LEU A 50 10.80 20.48 -0.38
CA LEU A 50 10.10 19.53 0.47
C LEU A 50 8.82 19.00 -0.19
N GLU A 51 7.94 19.87 -0.70
CA GLU A 51 6.70 19.44 -1.37
C GLU A 51 6.98 18.57 -2.59
N LYS A 52 8.02 18.92 -3.37
CA LYS A 52 8.45 18.10 -4.50
C LYS A 52 8.96 16.74 -4.03
N SER A 53 9.74 16.69 -2.95
CA SER A 53 10.22 15.44 -2.37
C SER A 53 9.07 14.58 -1.88
N LEU A 54 8.11 15.14 -1.14
CA LEU A 54 6.91 14.42 -0.70
C LEU A 54 6.09 13.87 -1.88
N ALA A 55 5.85 14.68 -2.90
CA ALA A 55 5.08 14.28 -4.08
C ALA A 55 5.75 13.18 -4.90
N THR A 56 7.09 13.14 -4.93
CA THR A 56 7.84 12.20 -5.77
C THR A 56 8.37 10.98 -5.04
N ASN A 57 8.56 11.08 -3.73
CA ASN A 57 9.13 10.00 -2.92
C ASN A 57 8.09 9.32 -2.03
N ILE A 58 7.22 10.08 -1.36
CA ILE A 58 6.28 9.53 -0.37
C ILE A 58 4.91 9.22 -0.98
N TYR A 59 4.36 10.13 -1.79
CA TYR A 59 3.01 9.98 -2.34
C TYR A 59 2.78 8.67 -3.12
N PRO A 60 3.70 8.21 -4.00
CA PRO A 60 3.50 6.97 -4.75
C PRO A 60 3.46 5.72 -3.84
N ILE A 61 4.43 5.60 -2.93
CA ILE A 61 4.55 4.45 -2.01
C ILE A 61 3.39 4.42 -1.01
N ASP A 62 2.99 5.58 -0.51
CA ASP A 62 1.92 5.72 0.47
C ASP A 62 0.54 5.41 -0.12
N THR A 63 0.37 5.73 -1.41
CA THR A 63 -0.81 5.33 -2.18
C THR A 63 -0.90 3.81 -2.32
N GLN A 64 0.21 3.13 -2.59
CA GLN A 64 0.24 1.67 -2.66
C GLN A 64 -0.03 1.03 -1.29
N MET A 65 0.58 1.55 -0.22
CA MET A 65 0.30 1.11 1.14
C MET A 65 -1.19 1.25 1.48
N THR A 66 -1.80 2.40 1.16
CA THR A 66 -3.23 2.64 1.39
C THR A 66 -4.11 1.62 0.67
N ARG A 67 -3.78 1.28 -0.59
CA ARG A 67 -4.52 0.27 -1.36
C ARG A 67 -4.35 -1.12 -0.75
N LEU A 68 -3.13 -1.50 -0.36
CA LEU A 68 -2.86 -2.78 0.28
C LEU A 68 -3.63 -2.95 1.60
N LEU A 69 -3.62 -1.93 2.46
CA LEU A 69 -4.35 -1.98 3.73
C LEU A 69 -5.86 -2.15 3.53
N ARG A 70 -6.43 -1.56 2.47
CA ARG A 70 -7.83 -1.79 2.10
C ARG A 70 -8.06 -3.23 1.62
N ASP A 71 -7.15 -3.78 0.82
CA ASP A 71 -7.28 -5.16 0.32
C ASP A 71 -7.09 -6.22 1.41
N LEU A 72 -6.38 -5.87 2.49
CA LEU A 72 -6.24 -6.67 3.70
C LEU A 72 -7.41 -6.48 4.68
N SER A 73 -8.07 -5.33 4.66
CA SER A 73 -9.19 -5.08 5.57
C SER A 73 -10.39 -5.99 5.28
N VAL A 74 -10.87 -6.63 6.35
CA VAL A 74 -12.13 -7.41 6.45
C VAL A 74 -12.14 -8.70 5.63
N ARG A 75 -11.97 -9.85 6.32
CA ARG A 75 -12.23 -11.18 5.77
C ARG A 75 -12.83 -12.11 6.83
N ASP A 76 -13.87 -12.82 6.42
CA ASP A 76 -14.59 -13.83 7.23
C ASP A 76 -14.18 -15.27 6.88
N SER A 77 -13.13 -15.44 6.06
CA SER A 77 -12.58 -16.74 5.68
C SER A 77 -11.18 -16.61 5.10
N PHE A 78 -10.42 -17.70 5.13
CA PHE A 78 -9.11 -17.76 4.50
C PHE A 78 -9.22 -17.55 2.98
N PRO A 79 -8.34 -16.72 2.39
CA PRO A 79 -8.32 -16.54 0.95
C PRO A 79 -7.83 -17.83 0.27
N PRO A 80 -8.34 -18.14 -0.93
CA PRO A 80 -7.85 -19.30 -1.68
C PRO A 80 -6.43 -19.02 -2.23
N PRO A 81 -5.62 -20.05 -2.56
CA PRO A 81 -4.22 -19.85 -2.95
C PRO A 81 -3.99 -18.90 -4.12
N GLU A 82 -4.89 -18.89 -5.11
CA GLU A 82 -4.83 -17.98 -6.27
C GLU A 82 -4.95 -16.50 -5.89
N TRP A 83 -5.59 -16.19 -4.76
CA TRP A 83 -5.67 -14.82 -4.25
C TRP A 83 -4.29 -14.29 -3.86
N MET A 84 -3.43 -15.12 -3.26
CA MET A 84 -2.08 -14.72 -2.88
C MET A 84 -1.25 -14.35 -4.11
N ALA A 85 -1.32 -15.17 -5.16
CA ALA A 85 -0.65 -14.87 -6.43
C ALA A 85 -1.18 -13.57 -7.06
N GLY A 86 -2.50 -13.35 -7.02
CA GLY A 86 -3.13 -12.10 -7.47
C GLY A 86 -2.68 -10.87 -6.67
N MET A 87 -2.51 -11.01 -5.36
CA MET A 87 -2.03 -9.94 -4.48
C MET A 87 -0.57 -9.58 -4.77
N MET A 88 0.31 -10.57 -4.91
CA MET A 88 1.72 -10.33 -5.27
C MET A 88 1.88 -9.71 -6.67
N ASN A 89 1.03 -10.08 -7.63
CA ASN A 89 1.06 -9.47 -8.96
C ASN A 89 0.63 -8.00 -8.92
N ARG A 90 -0.31 -7.64 -8.03
CA ARG A 90 -0.78 -6.27 -7.85
C ARG A 90 0.24 -5.41 -7.09
N TYR A 91 0.85 -5.99 -6.08
CA TYR A 91 1.84 -5.34 -5.21
C TYR A 91 3.19 -6.02 -5.38
N PHE A 92 3.85 -5.73 -6.51
CA PHE A 92 5.11 -6.37 -6.90
C PHE A 92 6.28 -6.12 -5.93
N TRP A 93 6.12 -5.20 -4.99
CA TRP A 93 7.10 -4.87 -3.95
C TRP A 93 6.97 -5.76 -2.71
N LEU A 94 5.90 -6.57 -2.61
CA LEU A 94 5.77 -7.59 -1.57
C LEU A 94 6.79 -8.70 -1.76
N ASN A 95 7.30 -9.23 -0.65
CA ASN A 95 8.22 -10.37 -0.68
C ASN A 95 7.52 -11.68 -0.42
N GLY A 96 6.39 -11.67 0.30
CA GLY A 96 5.57 -12.85 0.44
C GLY A 96 4.31 -12.65 1.25
N ILE A 97 3.51 -13.71 1.25
CA ILE A 97 2.24 -13.83 1.94
C ILE A 97 2.21 -15.20 2.61
N SER A 98 1.83 -15.24 3.89
CA SER A 98 1.63 -16.48 4.64
C SER A 98 0.24 -16.51 5.25
N ILE A 99 -0.42 -17.67 5.18
CA ILE A 99 -1.66 -17.96 5.87
C ILE A 99 -1.30 -18.84 7.07
N ILE A 100 -1.72 -18.42 8.24
CA ILE A 100 -1.35 -19.03 9.52
C ILE A 100 -2.63 -19.37 10.27
N ASP A 101 -2.72 -20.57 10.84
CA ASP A 101 -3.85 -20.93 11.70
C ASP A 101 -3.73 -20.34 13.12
N ALA A 102 -4.76 -20.54 13.95
CA ALA A 102 -4.77 -20.10 15.34
C ALA A 102 -3.67 -20.78 16.20
N ASP A 103 -3.19 -21.96 15.80
CA ASP A 103 -2.11 -22.70 16.46
C ASP A 103 -0.71 -22.25 15.98
N GLN A 104 -0.64 -21.18 15.17
CA GLN A 104 0.57 -20.58 14.62
C GLN A 104 1.29 -21.45 13.57
N ASN A 105 0.62 -22.45 13.01
CA ASN A 105 1.16 -23.22 11.90
C ASN A 105 0.91 -22.49 10.58
N ILE A 106 1.94 -22.47 9.75
CA ILE A 106 1.84 -21.92 8.39
C ILE A 106 1.07 -22.94 7.53
N LEU A 107 -0.17 -22.62 7.18
CA LEU A 107 -1.01 -23.40 6.28
C LEU A 107 -0.56 -23.25 4.83
N PHE A 108 -0.27 -22.02 4.42
CA PHE A 108 0.17 -21.69 3.06
C PHE A 108 1.21 -20.57 3.09
N ARG A 109 2.12 -20.62 2.11
CA ARG A 109 3.10 -19.57 1.87
C ARG A 109 3.23 -19.33 0.36
N TYR A 110 3.29 -18.06 -0.02
CA TYR A 110 3.53 -17.65 -1.40
C TYR A 110 4.51 -16.46 -1.44
N PRO A 111 5.63 -16.54 -2.20
CA PRO A 111 6.09 -17.70 -2.94
C PRO A 111 6.40 -18.89 -2.00
N SER A 112 6.29 -20.12 -2.50
CA SER A 112 6.53 -21.32 -1.67
C SER A 112 7.95 -21.41 -1.14
N VAL A 113 8.90 -20.83 -1.86
CA VAL A 113 10.29 -20.63 -1.42
C VAL A 113 10.46 -19.15 -1.09
N SER A 114 10.67 -18.86 0.19
CA SER A 114 10.99 -17.51 0.67
C SER A 114 12.50 -17.27 0.60
N ILE A 115 12.89 -16.00 0.38
CA ILE A 115 14.29 -15.57 0.43
C ILE A 115 14.74 -15.40 1.89
N LYS A 116 13.86 -14.86 2.74
CA LYS A 116 14.07 -14.70 4.18
C LYS A 116 13.30 -15.78 4.93
N ASP A 117 13.95 -16.39 5.92
CA ASP A 117 13.28 -17.33 6.81
C ASP A 117 12.63 -16.54 7.95
N LEU A 118 11.29 -16.41 7.89
CA LEU A 118 10.49 -15.67 8.85
C LEU A 118 9.69 -16.65 9.71
N SER A 119 9.76 -16.44 11.02
CA SER A 119 9.09 -17.23 12.05
C SER A 119 7.70 -16.69 12.39
N PHE A 120 7.49 -15.37 12.26
CA PHE A 120 6.30 -14.62 12.69
C PHE A 120 5.98 -14.69 14.19
N SER A 121 6.68 -15.54 14.95
CA SER A 121 6.42 -15.80 16.37
C SER A 121 6.47 -14.56 17.26
N PRO A 122 7.38 -13.60 17.05
CA PRO A 122 7.43 -12.38 17.87
C PRO A 122 6.16 -11.51 17.78
N ALA A 123 5.41 -11.60 16.66
CA ALA A 123 4.24 -10.77 16.43
C ALA A 123 2.94 -11.36 17.01
N PHE A 124 2.87 -12.68 17.24
CA PHE A 124 1.61 -13.32 17.65
C PHE A 124 1.05 -12.89 19.01
N PRO A 125 1.84 -12.58 20.05
CA PRO A 125 1.29 -12.09 21.31
C PRO A 125 0.37 -10.88 21.11
N GLN A 126 0.72 -9.98 20.19
CA GLN A 126 -0.07 -8.79 19.86
C GLN A 126 -1.16 -9.12 18.82
N ALA A 127 -0.86 -9.98 17.84
CA ALA A 127 -1.81 -10.34 16.79
C ALA A 127 -3.06 -11.05 17.34
N LEU A 128 -2.96 -11.82 18.43
CA LEU A 128 -4.09 -12.51 19.05
C LEU A 128 -5.15 -11.54 19.62
N ASP A 129 -4.77 -10.30 19.92
CA ASP A 129 -5.70 -9.25 20.38
C ASP A 129 -6.29 -8.44 19.21
N LEU A 130 -5.93 -8.77 17.96
CA LEU A 130 -6.30 -8.01 16.78
C LEU A 130 -7.78 -8.18 16.42
N ARG A 131 -8.55 -7.11 16.61
CA ARG A 131 -9.98 -7.05 16.27
C ARG A 131 -10.24 -7.32 14.78
N GLN A 132 -11.41 -7.92 14.49
CA GLN A 132 -11.87 -8.19 13.13
C GLN A 132 -11.76 -6.97 12.21
N GLY A 133 -11.17 -7.19 11.03
CA GLY A 133 -11.01 -6.16 10.01
C GLY A 133 -9.90 -5.15 10.29
N ARG A 134 -9.12 -5.33 11.36
CA ARG A 134 -7.90 -4.55 11.61
C ARG A 134 -6.68 -5.22 10.99
N VAL A 135 -5.65 -4.41 10.80
CA VAL A 135 -4.33 -4.82 10.35
C VAL A 135 -3.34 -4.32 11.39
N MET A 136 -2.46 -5.17 11.85
CA MET A 136 -1.36 -4.83 12.74
C MET A 136 -0.07 -4.70 11.92
N LEU A 137 0.81 -3.81 12.35
CA LEU A 137 2.15 -3.67 11.80
C LEU A 137 3.17 -4.24 12.80
N ALA A 138 4.11 -5.04 12.30
CA ALA A 138 5.27 -5.49 13.09
C ALA A 138 6.55 -5.46 12.25
N ILE A 139 7.70 -5.58 12.92
CA ILE A 139 9.00 -5.76 12.28
C ILE A 139 9.60 -7.08 12.76
N GLU A 140 10.14 -7.86 11.84
CA GLU A 140 10.92 -9.05 12.15
C GLU A 140 12.34 -8.90 11.56
N GLU A 141 13.35 -9.11 12.38
CA GLU A 141 14.75 -9.12 11.95
C GLU A 141 15.11 -10.49 11.35
N SER A 142 15.82 -10.50 10.24
CA SER A 142 16.34 -11.72 9.61
C SER A 142 17.83 -11.57 9.32
N GLU A 143 18.52 -12.66 8.96
CA GLU A 143 19.93 -12.59 8.55
C GLU A 143 20.18 -11.66 7.34
N LEU A 144 19.15 -11.40 6.52
CA LEU A 144 19.23 -10.55 5.34
C LEU A 144 18.66 -9.13 5.59
N GLY A 145 18.39 -8.80 6.86
CA GLY A 145 17.84 -7.53 7.32
C GLY A 145 16.35 -7.60 7.62
N LYS A 146 15.86 -6.51 8.22
CA LYS A 146 14.47 -6.34 8.66
C LYS A 146 13.44 -6.58 7.57
N GLU A 147 12.31 -7.14 7.99
CA GLU A 147 11.10 -7.32 7.22
C GLU A 147 9.94 -6.63 7.96
N VAL A 148 9.11 -5.90 7.23
CA VAL A 148 7.87 -5.33 7.76
C VAL A 148 6.74 -6.33 7.53
N LEU A 149 5.97 -6.60 8.58
CA LEU A 149 4.83 -7.50 8.59
C LEU A 149 3.55 -6.69 8.70
N LEU A 150 2.58 -6.99 7.83
CA LEU A 150 1.19 -6.54 7.91
C LEU A 150 0.31 -7.76 8.21
N ILE A 151 -0.27 -7.78 9.40
CA ILE A 151 -0.96 -8.95 9.93
C ILE A 151 -2.44 -8.63 10.04
N SER A 152 -3.31 -9.41 9.39
CA SER A 152 -4.76 -9.28 9.51
C SER A 152 -5.37 -10.58 10.03
N SER A 153 -6.32 -10.46 10.96
CA SER A 153 -7.02 -11.60 11.56
C SER A 153 -8.16 -12.08 10.67
N VAL A 154 -8.26 -13.40 10.55
CA VAL A 154 -9.37 -14.12 9.91
C VAL A 154 -10.28 -14.63 11.01
N TYR A 155 -11.56 -14.32 10.94
CA TYR A 155 -12.55 -14.74 11.93
C TYR A 155 -13.46 -15.82 11.37
N GLU A 156 -13.76 -16.81 12.21
CA GLU A 156 -14.80 -17.81 11.97
C GLU A 156 -15.61 -17.98 13.26
N ASN A 157 -16.95 -17.91 13.16
CA ASN A 157 -17.85 -18.03 14.33
C ASN A 157 -17.51 -17.09 15.51
N PHE A 158 -17.11 -15.86 15.22
CA PHE A 158 -16.68 -14.84 16.21
C PHE A 158 -15.38 -15.12 16.96
N GLU A 159 -14.66 -16.18 16.59
CA GLU A 159 -13.32 -16.50 17.10
C GLU A 159 -12.27 -16.27 16.02
N ILE A 160 -11.01 -16.02 16.43
CA ILE A 160 -9.89 -15.93 15.50
C ILE A 160 -9.60 -17.34 14.97
N ALA A 161 -9.79 -17.54 13.68
CA ALA A 161 -9.44 -18.78 12.98
C ALA A 161 -7.96 -18.81 12.58
N GLY A 162 -7.35 -17.64 12.40
CA GLY A 162 -5.95 -17.49 12.04
C GLY A 162 -5.63 -16.11 11.49
N PHE A 163 -4.54 -16.01 10.75
CA PHE A 163 -3.97 -14.76 10.27
C PHE A 163 -3.54 -14.82 8.81
N ILE A 164 -3.66 -13.69 8.13
CA ILE A 164 -3.00 -13.41 6.87
C ILE A 164 -1.84 -12.48 7.19
N VAL A 165 -0.62 -12.92 6.89
CA VAL A 165 0.59 -12.13 7.04
C VAL A 165 1.12 -11.78 5.67
N VAL A 166 1.10 -10.50 5.34
CA VAL A 166 1.79 -9.95 4.17
C VAL A 166 3.09 -9.33 4.65
N HIS A 167 4.19 -9.61 3.97
CA HIS A 167 5.49 -9.08 4.38
C HIS A 167 6.30 -8.54 3.21
N PHE A 168 7.14 -7.57 3.54
CA PHE A 168 8.03 -6.92 2.58
C PHE A 168 9.29 -6.37 3.25
N ASP A 169 10.34 -6.34 2.47
CA ASP A 169 11.58 -5.66 2.78
C ASP A 169 11.37 -4.16 2.58
N PRO A 170 11.72 -3.29 3.54
CA PRO A 170 11.62 -1.86 3.36
C PRO A 170 12.21 -1.35 2.03
N ARG A 171 13.30 -1.98 1.55
CA ARG A 171 14.00 -1.62 0.32
C ARG A 171 13.16 -1.87 -0.93
N THR A 172 12.43 -2.98 -0.99
CA THR A 172 11.57 -3.27 -2.15
C THR A 172 10.35 -2.37 -2.17
N PHE A 173 9.82 -2.01 -1.00
CA PHE A 173 8.69 -1.09 -0.86
C PHE A 173 9.03 0.33 -1.33
N ILE A 174 10.16 0.89 -0.89
CA ILE A 174 10.57 2.25 -1.26
C ILE A 174 11.18 2.36 -2.67
N ALA A 175 11.45 1.23 -3.34
CA ALA A 175 12.06 1.23 -4.68
C ALA A 175 11.22 1.92 -5.76
N GLN A 176 9.94 2.18 -5.49
CA GLN A 176 9.06 2.93 -6.39
C GLN A 176 9.21 4.45 -6.28
N SER A 177 9.94 4.94 -5.27
CA SER A 177 10.24 6.36 -5.08
C SER A 177 11.33 6.83 -6.04
N ASN A 178 11.37 8.13 -6.35
CA ASN A 178 12.41 8.70 -7.22
C ASN A 178 13.82 8.67 -6.59
N ARG A 179 13.90 8.83 -5.27
CA ARG A 179 15.14 8.80 -4.48
C ARG A 179 14.95 7.91 -3.24
N PRO A 180 14.94 6.57 -3.41
CA PRO A 180 14.71 5.62 -2.32
C PRO A 180 15.73 5.76 -1.18
N GLU A 181 16.97 6.13 -1.52
CA GLU A 181 18.06 6.34 -0.57
C GLU A 181 17.84 7.52 0.39
N ASP A 182 16.96 8.46 0.02
CA ASP A 182 16.62 9.64 0.81
C ASP A 182 15.48 9.38 1.81
N ILE A 183 14.92 8.17 1.85
CA ILE A 183 13.78 7.82 2.69
C ILE A 183 14.24 7.00 3.89
N ILE A 184 13.82 7.43 5.06
CA ILE A 184 13.90 6.67 6.30
C ILE A 184 12.49 6.14 6.58
N LEU A 185 12.40 4.86 6.92
CA LEU A 185 11.16 4.18 7.27
C LEU A 185 11.28 3.63 8.69
N ILE A 186 10.38 4.04 9.56
CA ILE A 186 10.33 3.57 10.95
C ILE A 186 8.87 3.25 11.33
N THR A 187 8.71 2.59 12.47
CA THR A 187 7.46 2.47 13.20
C THR A 187 7.52 3.36 14.43
N ASP A 188 6.45 3.40 15.21
CA ASP A 188 6.47 4.05 16.52
C ASP A 188 7.32 3.30 17.56
N GLN A 189 7.77 2.08 17.26
CA GLN A 189 8.54 1.21 18.16
C GLN A 189 9.97 0.95 17.66
N GLU A 190 10.17 0.86 16.36
CA GLU A 190 11.43 0.39 15.77
C GLU A 190 11.78 1.06 14.46
N ILE A 191 13.08 1.10 14.16
CA ILE A 191 13.60 1.56 12.87
C ILE A 191 13.52 0.40 11.86
N ALA A 192 12.85 0.59 10.73
CA ALA A 192 12.77 -0.42 9.66
C ALA A 192 13.94 -0.28 8.67
N TRP A 193 14.24 0.96 8.27
CA TRP A 193 15.26 1.29 7.26
C TRP A 193 15.68 2.76 7.33
N THR A 194 16.96 3.05 7.11
CA THR A 194 17.52 4.41 7.21
C THR A 194 18.13 4.93 5.91
N GLY A 195 18.12 4.15 4.83
CA GLY A 195 18.67 4.57 3.54
C GLY A 195 20.13 4.94 3.66
N GLN A 196 20.51 6.10 3.12
CA GLN A 196 21.87 6.63 3.24
C GLN A 196 22.18 7.24 4.63
N PHE A 197 21.19 7.36 5.51
CA PHE A 197 21.29 8.04 6.81
C PHE A 197 21.59 7.07 7.96
N GLU A 198 22.40 6.04 7.73
CA GLU A 198 22.74 5.07 8.77
C GLU A 198 23.40 5.75 9.99
N ASN A 199 24.14 6.84 9.76
CA ASN A 199 24.82 7.63 10.79
C ASN A 199 23.87 8.30 11.79
N ILE A 200 22.61 8.59 11.43
CA ILE A 200 21.65 9.25 12.34
C ILE A 200 20.75 8.26 13.08
N THR A 201 20.86 6.96 12.81
CA THR A 201 20.12 5.89 13.50
C THR A 201 20.15 6.03 15.04
N PRO A 202 21.32 6.30 15.68
CA PRO A 202 21.37 6.47 17.13
C PRO A 202 20.60 7.68 17.66
N LEU A 203 20.35 8.69 16.81
CA LEU A 203 19.60 9.90 17.17
C LEU A 203 18.08 9.69 17.04
N LEU A 204 17.66 8.74 16.21
CA LEU A 204 16.26 8.37 16.01
C LEU A 204 15.73 7.47 17.13
N GLN A 205 16.56 6.56 17.64
CA GLN A 205 16.20 5.60 18.70
C GLN A 205 15.64 6.21 19.99
N PRO A 206 16.22 7.29 20.57
CA PRO A 206 15.71 7.86 21.82
C PRO A 206 14.46 8.71 21.65
N ILE A 207 13.96 8.90 20.43
CA ILE A 207 12.77 9.70 20.17
C ILE A 207 11.53 8.90 20.55
N ASP A 208 10.74 9.45 21.47
CA ASP A 208 9.40 8.93 21.77
C ASP A 208 8.44 9.29 20.63
N TRP A 209 8.28 8.36 19.68
CA TRP A 209 7.37 8.52 18.55
C TRP A 209 5.91 8.43 18.99
N GLN A 210 5.59 7.65 20.02
CA GLN A 210 4.22 7.53 20.54
C GLN A 210 3.70 8.86 21.12
N ASP A 211 4.51 9.59 21.91
CA ASP A 211 4.15 10.94 22.38
C ASP A 211 3.99 11.93 21.22
N LYS A 212 4.85 11.84 20.20
CA LYS A 212 4.74 12.72 19.01
C LYS A 212 3.43 12.50 18.25
N LEU A 213 3.06 11.25 18.04
CA LEU A 213 1.88 10.84 17.28
C LEU A 213 0.57 11.18 17.99
N THR A 214 0.60 11.30 19.32
CA THR A 214 -0.54 11.80 20.11
C THR A 214 -0.97 13.21 19.70
N ARG A 215 -0.04 14.04 19.21
CA ARG A 215 -0.29 15.46 18.92
C ARG A 215 -0.51 15.77 17.44
N ARG A 216 0.15 15.03 16.55
CA ARG A 216 0.19 15.32 15.10
C ARG A 216 0.63 14.10 14.31
N ILE A 217 0.21 14.05 13.05
CA ILE A 217 0.60 12.99 12.08
C ILE A 217 1.77 13.39 11.18
N SER A 218 2.29 14.61 11.34
CA SER A 218 3.45 15.09 10.58
C SER A 218 4.14 16.22 11.31
N GLY A 219 5.41 16.46 10.98
CA GLY A 219 6.15 17.59 11.51
C GLY A 219 7.59 17.63 11.02
N LYS A 220 8.39 18.48 11.67
CA LYS A 220 9.83 18.56 11.46
C LYS A 220 10.56 18.17 12.75
N ILE A 221 11.71 17.55 12.60
CA ILE A 221 12.66 17.26 13.69
C ILE A 221 14.06 17.66 13.26
N SER A 222 14.86 18.11 14.21
CA SER A 222 16.27 18.43 14.01
C SER A 222 17.11 17.28 14.53
N LEU A 223 17.97 16.72 13.69
CA LEU A 223 18.90 15.65 14.04
C LEU A 223 20.30 16.17 13.73
N GLU A 224 21.06 16.48 14.78
CA GLU A 224 22.33 17.22 14.67
C GLU A 224 22.19 18.52 13.87
N HIS A 225 22.76 18.57 12.66
CA HIS A 225 22.82 19.73 11.78
C HIS A 225 21.74 19.68 10.70
N ASP A 226 21.01 18.57 10.58
CA ASP A 226 20.03 18.32 9.55
C ASP A 226 18.60 18.49 10.08
N GLN A 227 17.71 18.91 9.19
CA GLN A 227 16.27 18.90 9.43
C GLN A 227 15.64 17.76 8.65
N PHE A 228 14.71 17.06 9.30
CA PHE A 228 13.91 16.02 8.68
C PHE A 228 12.44 16.37 8.81
N PHE A 229 11.73 16.29 7.70
CA PHE A 229 10.28 16.23 7.72
C PHE A 229 9.84 14.79 7.93
N TRP A 230 8.86 14.58 8.80
CA TRP A 230 8.26 13.28 9.04
C TRP A 230 6.76 13.31 8.79
N PHE A 231 6.23 12.21 8.27
CA PHE A 231 4.82 11.96 8.01
C PHE A 231 4.47 10.55 8.49
N ALA A 232 3.38 10.41 9.22
CA ALA A 232 2.94 9.15 9.79
C ALA A 232 1.62 8.69 9.15
N ARG A 233 1.61 7.44 8.70
CA ARG A 233 0.45 6.71 8.22
C ARG A 233 -0.03 5.73 9.27
N ALA A 234 -1.33 5.77 9.56
CA ALA A 234 -1.97 4.76 10.37
C ALA A 234 -2.03 3.42 9.62
N VAL A 235 -1.65 2.35 10.32
CA VAL A 235 -1.75 0.96 9.90
C VAL A 235 -2.52 0.22 11.01
N GLY A 236 -3.85 0.21 10.89
CA GLY A 236 -4.72 -0.22 11.97
C GLY A 236 -4.57 0.67 13.21
N GLU A 237 -3.98 0.14 14.27
CA GLU A 237 -3.68 0.86 15.51
C GLU A 237 -2.20 1.28 15.61
N ASP A 238 -1.36 0.79 14.69
CA ASP A 238 0.07 1.09 14.60
C ASP A 238 0.36 2.23 13.61
N TRP A 239 1.62 2.67 13.57
CA TRP A 239 2.06 3.75 12.70
C TRP A 239 3.28 3.37 11.87
N LEU A 240 3.19 3.61 10.57
CA LEU A 240 4.33 3.64 9.66
C LEU A 240 4.73 5.11 9.44
N ILE A 241 5.98 5.44 9.73
CA ILE A 241 6.47 6.81 9.71
C ILE A 241 7.58 6.92 8.65
N TYR A 242 7.38 7.85 7.73
CA TYR A 242 8.36 8.21 6.70
C TYR A 242 9.10 9.46 7.15
N LEU A 243 10.42 9.49 6.99
CA LEU A 243 11.20 10.71 7.13
C LEU A 243 11.99 10.96 5.85
N ILE A 244 12.08 12.24 5.49
CA ILE A 244 12.90 12.75 4.40
C ILE A 244 13.64 14.01 4.87
N GLN A 245 14.85 14.21 4.36
CA GLN A 245 15.61 15.42 4.67
C GLN A 245 14.89 16.65 4.09
N ASP A 246 14.75 17.69 4.92
CA ASP A 246 14.10 18.96 4.60
C ASP A 246 15.17 20.02 4.34
N ASN A 247 15.60 20.08 3.07
CA ASN A 247 16.63 20.99 2.57
C ASN A 247 16.05 22.33 2.08
#